data_AF-A0A6A4ID27-F1
#
_entry.id   AF-A0A6A4ID27-F1
#
_cell.length_a   1.000
_cell.length_b   1.000
_cell.length_c   1.000
_cell.angle_alpha   90.00
_cell.angle_beta   90.00
_cell.angle_gamma   90.00
#
_symmetry.space_group_name_H-M   'P 1'
#
loop_
_entity.id
_entity.type
_entity.pdbx_description
1 polymer ?
#
loop_
_entity_poly.entity_id
_entity_poly.type
_entity_poly.pdbx_seq_one_letter_code
_entity_poly.pdbx_strand_id
1 'polypeptide(L)'
;MPFYENGTIIEFLKQRPHSEVDRKRMILEIALGMAFLHQNGLVHGQLRPSNIFVSPDGHATVAEYDTLQTNKNPEAHRYLSPEGWKGTVSRPSDVYAFAMCALEIFTSILPWGGLSEKHIYYLVVIEKSRPDRPDEVLLTDDIWNIIVSAWAEEPRSRPSFDLISRLWRGAISQFATPSVSNSPLHRPLRRQTLRHLSVISNGSGPPAYEDSRVVPVPASAPPSTHSFSSAETIRERIEPIHGYSWYSESEGQETMAAHPAECFPSPSSHSPAI
;
A
#
# COMPACT_ATOMS: atom_id res chain seq x y z
N MET A 1 -20.12 -8.18 10.01
CA MET A 1 -19.27 -8.60 8.87
C MET A 1 -19.36 -10.11 8.74
N PRO A 2 -19.28 -10.69 7.52
CA PRO A 2 -19.11 -12.13 7.37
C PRO A 2 -17.88 -12.61 8.15
N PHE A 3 -17.93 -13.84 8.65
CA PHE A 3 -16.84 -14.44 9.41
C PHE A 3 -15.73 -14.85 8.44
N TYR A 4 -14.56 -14.21 8.53
CA TYR A 4 -13.38 -14.53 7.75
C TYR A 4 -12.48 -15.46 8.57
N GLU A 5 -12.75 -16.76 8.54
CA GLU A 5 -12.00 -17.80 9.28
C GLU A 5 -10.49 -17.77 9.03
N ASN A 6 -10.11 -17.38 7.82
CA ASN A 6 -8.73 -17.27 7.39
C ASN A 6 -8.04 -15.97 7.86
N GLY A 7 -8.76 -15.11 8.60
CA GLY A 7 -8.24 -13.88 9.19
C GLY A 7 -7.86 -12.82 8.14
N THR A 8 -6.92 -11.97 8.52
CA THR A 8 -6.31 -10.98 7.64
C THR A 8 -5.40 -11.66 6.61
N ILE A 9 -5.13 -11.00 5.49
CA ILE A 9 -4.22 -11.53 4.46
C ILE A 9 -2.82 -11.81 5.01
N ILE A 10 -2.35 -11.06 6.00
CA ILE A 10 -1.06 -11.29 6.65
C ILE A 10 -1.05 -12.58 7.46
N GLU A 11 -2.10 -12.83 8.25
CA GLU A 11 -2.25 -14.08 9.00
C GLU A 11 -2.35 -15.27 8.05
N PHE A 12 -3.13 -15.14 6.99
CA PHE A 12 -3.31 -16.16 5.97
C PHE A 12 -2.00 -16.54 5.27
N LEU A 13 -1.17 -15.54 4.91
CA LEU A 13 0.11 -15.74 4.23
C LEU A 13 1.20 -16.27 5.16
N LYS A 14 1.19 -15.91 6.45
CA LYS A 14 2.17 -16.43 7.44
C LYS A 14 2.04 -17.94 7.68
N GLN A 15 0.83 -18.47 7.51
CA GLN A 15 0.53 -19.88 7.75
C GLN A 15 0.80 -20.79 6.55
N ARG A 16 1.13 -20.23 5.37
CA ARG A 16 1.25 -20.99 4.12
C ARG A 16 2.55 -20.67 3.40
N PRO A 17 3.25 -21.68 2.85
CA PRO A 17 4.42 -21.43 2.02
C PRO A 17 4.04 -20.64 0.76
N HIS A 18 5.00 -19.90 0.23
CA HIS A 18 4.80 -19.02 -0.93
C HIS A 18 4.23 -19.77 -2.15
N SER A 19 4.66 -21.02 -2.37
CA SER A 19 4.23 -21.87 -3.48
C SER A 19 2.76 -22.30 -3.45
N GLU A 20 2.09 -22.19 -2.31
CA GLU A 20 0.68 -22.63 -2.15
C GLU A 20 -0.32 -21.50 -2.33
N VAL A 21 0.14 -20.24 -2.37
CA VAL A 21 -0.75 -19.08 -2.41
C VAL A 21 -0.58 -18.31 -3.70
N ASP A 22 -1.67 -18.15 -4.45
CA ASP A 22 -1.71 -17.27 -5.61
C ASP A 22 -1.82 -15.79 -5.18
N ARG A 23 -0.69 -15.23 -4.74
CA ARG A 23 -0.57 -13.83 -4.34
C ARG A 23 -0.92 -12.87 -5.47
N LYS A 24 -0.63 -13.26 -6.72
CA LYS A 24 -0.94 -12.46 -7.92
C LYS A 24 -2.45 -12.30 -8.10
N ARG A 25 -3.23 -13.37 -7.89
CA ARG A 25 -4.70 -13.33 -7.87
C ARG A 25 -5.23 -12.50 -6.71
N MET A 26 -4.72 -12.68 -5.50
CA MET A 26 -5.19 -11.92 -4.33
C MET A 26 -4.99 -10.41 -4.51
N ILE A 27 -3.85 -9.97 -5.06
CA ILE A 27 -3.60 -8.55 -5.35
C ILE A 27 -4.55 -8.03 -6.43
N LEU A 28 -4.86 -8.84 -7.46
CA LEU A 28 -5.87 -8.48 -8.45
C LEU A 28 -7.26 -8.30 -7.79
N GLU A 29 -7.65 -9.18 -6.88
CA GLU A 29 -8.92 -9.07 -6.15
C GLU A 29 -9.00 -7.80 -5.31
N ILE A 30 -7.91 -7.42 -4.64
CA ILE A 30 -7.80 -6.14 -3.92
C ILE A 30 -7.99 -4.97 -4.89
N ALA A 31 -7.31 -4.98 -6.04
CA ALA A 31 -7.45 -3.92 -7.04
C ALA A 31 -8.89 -3.79 -7.58
N LEU A 32 -9.57 -4.92 -7.78
CA LEU A 32 -10.98 -4.95 -8.21
C LEU A 32 -11.92 -4.41 -7.13
N GLY A 33 -11.72 -4.80 -5.87
CA GLY A 33 -12.49 -4.27 -4.74
C GLY A 33 -12.32 -2.76 -4.59
N MET A 34 -11.09 -2.27 -4.73
CA MET A 34 -10.82 -0.83 -4.70
C MET A 34 -11.38 -0.07 -5.90
N ALA A 35 -11.35 -0.66 -7.11
CA ALA A 35 -12.03 -0.08 -8.28
C ALA A 35 -13.52 0.10 -8.02
N PHE A 36 -14.17 -0.92 -7.45
CA PHE A 36 -15.58 -0.86 -7.08
C PHE A 36 -15.87 0.28 -6.08
N LEU A 37 -15.07 0.41 -5.01
CA LEU A 37 -15.24 1.50 -4.04
C LEU A 37 -15.10 2.88 -4.71
N HIS A 38 -14.04 3.08 -5.49
CA HIS A 38 -13.75 4.37 -6.14
C HIS A 38 -14.84 4.76 -7.15
N GLN A 39 -15.35 3.81 -7.94
CA GLN A 39 -16.46 4.03 -8.87
C GLN A 39 -17.74 4.46 -8.16
N ASN A 40 -17.97 3.98 -6.93
CA ASN A 40 -19.10 4.37 -6.09
C ASN A 40 -18.84 5.66 -5.27
N GLY A 41 -17.76 6.39 -5.56
CA GLY A 41 -17.46 7.65 -4.88
C GLY A 41 -16.81 7.49 -3.51
N LEU A 42 -16.47 6.26 -3.10
CA LEU A 42 -15.88 5.99 -1.80
C LEU A 42 -14.35 5.98 -1.89
N VAL A 43 -13.71 6.71 -0.99
CA VAL A 43 -12.26 6.65 -0.75
C VAL A 43 -12.05 5.82 0.51
N HIS A 44 -11.17 4.82 0.46
CA HIS A 44 -10.96 3.92 1.59
C HIS A 44 -10.17 4.62 2.71
N GLY A 45 -9.07 5.30 2.37
CA GLY A 45 -8.25 6.09 3.30
C GLY A 45 -7.42 5.33 4.32
N GLN A 46 -7.57 4.01 4.40
CA GLN A 46 -6.88 3.13 5.35
C GLN A 46 -6.50 1.79 4.73
N LEU A 47 -6.31 1.75 3.40
CA LEU A 47 -5.95 0.51 2.72
C LEU A 47 -4.59 0.01 3.24
N ARG A 48 -4.59 -1.17 3.85
CA ARG A 48 -3.40 -1.87 4.37
C ARG A 48 -3.72 -3.35 4.50
N PRO A 49 -2.72 -4.24 4.59
CA PRO A 49 -2.96 -5.68 4.66
C PRO A 49 -3.80 -6.13 5.88
N SER A 50 -3.71 -5.44 7.02
CA SER A 50 -4.58 -5.73 8.18
C SER A 50 -6.06 -5.41 7.96
N ASN A 51 -6.39 -4.64 6.90
CA ASN A 51 -7.76 -4.31 6.51
C ASN A 51 -8.21 -5.13 5.28
N ILE A 52 -7.48 -6.18 4.94
CA ILE A 52 -7.80 -7.12 3.86
C ILE A 52 -7.99 -8.48 4.51
N PHE A 53 -9.18 -9.04 4.36
CA PHE A 53 -9.52 -10.36 4.89
C PHE A 53 -9.51 -11.41 3.80
N VAL A 54 -9.37 -12.66 4.20
CA VAL A 54 -9.39 -13.81 3.30
C VAL A 54 -10.61 -14.67 3.59
N SER A 55 -11.41 -14.96 2.56
CA SER A 55 -12.56 -15.85 2.68
C SER A 55 -12.12 -17.30 2.91
N PRO A 56 -13.00 -18.21 3.36
CA PRO A 56 -12.69 -19.64 3.49
C PRO A 56 -12.13 -20.26 2.19
N ASP A 57 -12.63 -19.82 1.03
CA ASP A 57 -12.19 -20.26 -0.29
C ASP A 57 -10.86 -19.61 -0.76
N GLY A 58 -10.23 -18.77 0.07
CA GLY A 58 -8.94 -18.14 -0.23
C GLY A 58 -9.02 -16.89 -1.09
N HIS A 59 -10.17 -16.20 -1.13
CA HIS A 59 -10.32 -14.93 -1.86
C HIS A 59 -10.05 -13.72 -0.96
N ALA A 60 -9.29 -12.75 -1.45
CA ALA A 60 -9.00 -11.51 -0.74
C ALA A 60 -10.16 -10.52 -0.87
N THR A 61 -10.58 -9.95 0.26
CA THR A 61 -11.67 -8.97 0.35
C THR A 61 -11.22 -7.73 1.12
N VAL A 62 -11.41 -6.56 0.52
CA VAL A 62 -11.13 -5.27 1.15
C VAL A 62 -12.22 -4.96 2.17
N ALA A 63 -11.85 -4.60 3.40
CA ALA A 63 -12.76 -4.32 4.50
C ALA A 63 -12.48 -2.96 5.14
N GLU A 64 -13.25 -2.60 6.17
CA GLU A 64 -13.06 -1.37 6.96
C GLU A 64 -13.07 -0.04 6.16
N TYR A 65 -13.79 -0.02 5.04
CA TYR A 65 -13.94 1.18 4.19
C TYR A 65 -14.98 2.18 4.71
N ASP A 66 -15.73 1.84 5.77
CA ASP A 66 -16.85 2.63 6.33
C ASP A 66 -16.64 3.01 7.82
N THR A 67 -15.41 2.88 8.31
CA THR A 67 -15.08 3.15 9.71
C THR A 67 -14.16 4.36 9.80
N LEU A 68 -14.71 5.49 10.26
CA LEU A 68 -13.97 6.71 10.65
C LEU A 68 -13.05 6.49 11.88
N GLN A 69 -12.73 5.24 12.22
CA GLN A 69 -11.90 4.94 13.37
C GLN A 69 -10.53 5.58 13.14
N THR A 70 -10.12 6.37 14.14
CA THR A 70 -8.76 6.89 14.24
C THR A 70 -7.80 5.71 14.07
N ASN A 71 -6.81 5.87 13.18
CA ASN A 71 -5.77 4.88 12.90
C ASN A 71 -5.05 4.48 14.20
N LYS A 72 -5.59 3.51 14.94
CA LYS A 72 -4.97 2.96 16.15
C LYS A 72 -3.91 1.91 15.82
N ASN A 73 -3.74 1.56 14.55
CA ASN A 73 -2.67 0.68 14.12
C ASN A 73 -1.36 1.48 14.07
N PRO A 74 -0.38 1.17 14.94
CA PRO A 74 0.90 1.89 14.98
C PRO A 74 1.70 1.74 13.69
N GLU A 75 1.38 0.78 12.82
CA GLU A 75 2.08 0.52 11.56
C GLU A 75 1.41 1.16 10.33
N ALA A 76 0.26 1.82 10.51
CA ALA A 76 -0.50 2.42 9.40
C ALA A 76 0.32 3.44 8.59
N HIS A 77 1.27 4.11 9.24
CA HIS A 77 2.14 5.11 8.63
C HIS A 77 3.00 4.57 7.47
N ARG A 78 3.27 3.26 7.43
CA ARG A 78 4.09 2.61 6.39
C ARG A 78 3.45 2.65 5.00
N TYR A 79 2.13 2.76 4.95
CA TYR A 79 1.34 2.75 3.71
C TYR A 79 0.92 4.14 3.27
N LEU A 80 1.25 5.19 4.05
CA LEU A 80 0.88 6.56 3.73
C LEU A 80 1.68 7.09 2.54
N SER A 81 0.93 7.68 1.61
CA SER A 81 1.47 8.51 0.53
C SER A 81 2.12 9.80 1.09
N PRO A 82 2.98 10.49 0.31
CA PRO A 82 3.58 11.75 0.75
C PRO A 82 2.55 12.81 1.19
N GLU A 83 1.41 12.89 0.50
CA GLU A 83 0.29 13.76 0.87
C GLU A 83 -0.56 13.20 2.03
N GLY A 84 -0.61 11.87 2.18
CA GLY A 84 -1.25 11.20 3.31
C GLY A 84 -0.56 11.52 4.65
N TRP A 85 0.77 11.59 4.65
CA TRP A 85 1.55 12.11 5.80
C TRP A 85 1.22 13.56 6.15
N LYS A 86 0.72 14.33 5.19
CA LYS A 86 0.25 15.72 5.38
C LYS A 86 -1.26 15.78 5.68
N GLY A 87 -1.90 14.64 5.93
CA GLY A 87 -3.32 14.53 6.27
C GLY A 87 -4.28 14.48 5.08
N THR A 88 -3.80 14.36 3.85
CA THR A 88 -4.67 14.29 2.66
C THR A 88 -5.07 12.85 2.35
N VAL A 89 -6.38 12.58 2.41
CA VAL A 89 -6.98 11.30 2.00
C VAL A 89 -7.71 11.49 0.68
N SER A 90 -7.39 10.67 -0.31
CA SER A 90 -7.91 10.78 -1.68
C SER A 90 -7.84 9.46 -2.44
N ARG A 91 -8.45 9.38 -3.63
CA ARG A 91 -8.32 8.21 -4.51
C ARG A 91 -6.85 7.90 -4.85
N PRO A 92 -6.01 8.89 -5.23
CA PRO A 92 -4.57 8.64 -5.42
C PRO A 92 -3.81 8.17 -4.18
N SER A 93 -4.21 8.57 -2.97
CA SER A 93 -3.54 8.09 -1.76
C SER A 93 -3.84 6.62 -1.50
N ASP A 94 -5.05 6.15 -1.82
CA ASP A 94 -5.39 4.71 -1.80
C ASP A 94 -4.55 3.91 -2.80
N VAL A 95 -4.30 4.47 -3.99
CA VAL A 95 -3.47 3.82 -5.02
C VAL A 95 -2.02 3.65 -4.55
N TYR A 96 -1.48 4.64 -3.85
CA TYR A 96 -0.16 4.53 -3.23
C TYR A 96 -0.14 3.43 -2.16
N ALA A 97 -1.15 3.42 -1.29
CA ALA A 97 -1.26 2.42 -0.24
C ALA A 97 -1.38 1.00 -0.82
N PHE A 98 -2.08 0.84 -1.95
CA PHE A 98 -2.14 -0.42 -2.70
C PHE A 98 -0.75 -0.89 -3.15
N ALA A 99 0.13 0.00 -3.63
CA ALA A 99 1.48 -0.37 -4.04
C ALA A 99 2.28 -0.95 -2.86
N MET A 100 2.17 -0.33 -1.68
CA MET A 100 2.80 -0.80 -0.44
C MET A 100 2.21 -2.14 0.02
N CYS A 101 0.88 -2.31 -0.09
CA CYS A 101 0.22 -3.59 0.18
C CYS A 101 0.72 -4.69 -0.76
N ALA A 102 0.80 -4.42 -2.06
CA ALA A 102 1.27 -5.39 -3.04
C ALA A 102 2.71 -5.83 -2.76
N LEU A 103 3.61 -4.89 -2.42
CA LEU A 103 4.98 -5.19 -2.05
C LEU A 103 5.06 -6.11 -0.83
N GLU A 104 4.32 -5.81 0.23
CA GLU A 104 4.27 -6.66 1.43
C GLU A 104 3.66 -8.03 1.14
N ILE A 105 2.59 -8.08 0.36
CA ILE A 105 1.96 -9.34 -0.02
C ILE A 105 2.93 -10.20 -0.80
N PHE A 106 3.76 -9.64 -1.69
CA PHE A 106 4.75 -10.43 -2.44
C PHE A 106 5.91 -10.93 -1.58
N THR A 107 6.47 -10.06 -0.75
CA THR A 107 7.70 -10.34 0.01
C THR A 107 7.44 -10.98 1.38
N SER A 108 6.22 -10.85 1.90
CA SER A 108 5.89 -11.08 3.31
C SER A 108 6.74 -10.23 4.28
N ILE A 109 7.32 -9.13 3.80
CA ILE A 109 8.14 -8.20 4.57
C ILE A 109 7.42 -6.86 4.65
N LEU A 110 7.39 -6.27 5.85
CA LEU A 110 6.82 -4.94 6.05
C LEU A 110 7.50 -3.91 5.14
N PRO A 111 6.74 -3.00 4.50
CA PRO A 111 7.32 -1.88 3.78
C PRO A 111 8.21 -1.07 4.73
N TRP A 112 9.41 -0.74 4.26
CA TRP A 112 10.45 -0.06 5.05
C TRP A 112 11.03 -0.86 6.23
N GLY A 113 10.71 -2.15 6.37
CA GLY A 113 11.31 -3.03 7.39
C GLY A 113 11.24 -2.46 8.81
N GLY A 114 12.32 -2.55 9.58
CA GLY A 114 12.38 -2.09 10.97
C GLY A 114 12.54 -0.57 11.17
N LEU A 115 12.38 0.26 10.13
CA LEU A 115 12.56 1.71 10.26
C LEU A 115 11.48 2.36 11.14
N SER A 116 11.86 3.44 11.81
CA SER A 116 10.97 4.25 12.65
C SER A 116 10.09 5.16 11.81
N GLU A 117 8.94 5.56 12.38
CA GLU A 117 7.98 6.47 11.75
C GLU A 117 8.65 7.75 11.20
N LYS A 118 9.50 8.40 12.02
CA LYS A 118 10.23 9.61 11.62
C LYS A 118 11.18 9.38 10.44
N HIS A 119 11.83 8.22 10.38
CA HIS A 119 12.73 7.90 9.27
C HIS A 119 11.94 7.59 8.00
N ILE A 120 10.82 6.88 8.11
CA ILE A 120 9.92 6.63 6.97
C ILE A 120 9.37 7.96 6.43
N TYR A 121 8.95 8.88 7.31
CA TYR A 121 8.57 10.24 6.90
C TYR A 121 9.68 10.94 6.12
N TYR A 122 10.93 10.91 6.63
CA TYR A 122 12.07 11.50 5.95
C TYR A 122 12.27 10.91 4.54
N LEU A 123 12.26 9.58 4.42
CA LEU A 123 12.44 8.91 3.13
C LEU A 123 11.31 9.21 2.15
N VAL A 124 10.06 9.12 2.59
CA VAL A 124 8.88 9.26 1.73
C VAL A 124 8.64 10.72 1.33
N VAL A 125 8.72 11.65 2.28
CA VAL A 125 8.27 13.04 2.10
C VAL A 125 9.42 13.98 1.74
N ILE A 126 10.63 13.75 2.26
CA ILE A 126 11.78 14.63 2.07
C ILE A 126 12.65 14.14 0.92
N GLU A 127 13.13 12.89 1.00
CA GLU A 127 14.01 12.29 -0.02
C GLU A 127 13.25 11.80 -1.26
N LYS A 128 11.92 11.65 -1.16
CA LYS A 128 11.05 11.10 -2.22
C LYS A 128 11.45 9.69 -2.64
N SER A 129 12.05 8.94 -1.71
CA SER A 129 12.47 7.56 -1.90
C SER A 129 11.28 6.60 -1.91
N ARG A 130 11.50 5.41 -2.50
CA ARG A 130 10.57 4.28 -2.50
C ARG A 130 11.33 3.00 -2.14
N PRO A 131 10.66 1.94 -1.67
CA PRO A 131 11.32 0.66 -1.42
C PRO A 131 11.97 0.11 -2.69
N ASP A 132 13.13 -0.53 -2.52
CA ASP A 132 13.83 -1.19 -3.62
C ASP A 132 13.05 -2.39 -4.16
N ARG A 133 13.32 -2.75 -5.41
CA ARG A 133 12.79 -3.98 -6.00
C ARG A 133 13.39 -5.18 -5.26
N PRO A 134 12.58 -6.10 -4.70
CA PRO A 134 13.11 -7.31 -4.11
C PRO A 134 13.68 -8.22 -5.22
N ASP A 135 14.73 -8.98 -4.89
CA ASP A 135 15.41 -9.91 -5.81
C ASP A 135 14.55 -11.14 -6.20
N GLU A 136 13.33 -11.23 -5.67
CA GLU A 136 12.43 -12.35 -5.86
C GLU A 136 11.96 -12.48 -7.32
N VAL A 137 12.24 -13.64 -7.93
CA VAL A 137 11.84 -14.02 -9.31
C VAL A 137 10.33 -13.94 -9.56
N LEU A 138 9.51 -13.89 -8.51
CA LEU A 138 8.05 -13.87 -8.60
C LEU A 138 7.48 -12.53 -9.07
N LEU A 139 8.25 -11.45 -8.91
CA LEU A 139 7.94 -10.11 -9.40
C LEU A 139 8.52 -9.91 -10.80
N THR A 140 7.71 -10.22 -11.81
CA THR A 140 8.01 -9.94 -13.22
C THR A 140 8.11 -8.43 -13.44
N ASP A 141 8.83 -8.00 -14.48
CA ASP A 141 8.97 -6.57 -14.83
C ASP A 141 7.62 -5.87 -15.00
N ASP A 142 6.64 -6.51 -15.63
CA ASP A 142 5.30 -5.93 -15.81
C ASP A 142 4.60 -5.63 -14.48
N ILE A 143 4.59 -6.60 -13.56
CA ILE A 143 4.03 -6.43 -12.21
C ILE A 143 4.79 -5.33 -11.45
N TRP A 144 6.11 -5.33 -11.52
CA TRP A 144 6.93 -4.31 -10.87
C TRP A 144 6.63 -2.91 -11.42
N ASN A 145 6.51 -2.76 -12.73
CA ASN A 145 6.17 -1.49 -13.37
C ASN A 145 4.79 -0.97 -12.94
N ILE A 146 3.81 -1.87 -12.72
CA ILE A 146 2.50 -1.47 -12.17
C ILE A 146 2.65 -0.94 -10.75
N ILE A 147 3.38 -1.65 -9.87
CA ILE A 147 3.64 -1.21 -8.48
C ILE A 147 4.35 0.15 -8.49
N VAL A 148 5.37 0.31 -9.34
CA VAL A 148 6.13 1.57 -9.45
C VAL A 148 5.26 2.73 -9.92
N SER A 149 4.35 2.50 -10.87
CA SER A 149 3.43 3.54 -11.33
C SER A 149 2.42 3.94 -10.25
N ALA A 150 2.02 3.01 -9.38
CA ALA A 150 1.03 3.23 -8.34
C ALA A 150 1.56 4.08 -7.16
N TRP A 151 2.87 4.10 -6.91
CA TRP A 151 3.48 4.96 -5.88
C TRP A 151 4.22 6.20 -6.43
N ALA A 152 3.87 6.64 -7.64
CA ALA A 152 4.45 7.84 -8.24
C ALA A 152 4.37 9.03 -7.27
N GLU A 153 5.38 9.91 -7.31
CA GLU A 153 5.45 11.08 -6.43
C GLU A 153 4.21 11.96 -6.56
N GLU A 154 3.93 12.41 -7.78
CA GLU A 154 2.77 13.23 -8.09
C GLU A 154 1.48 12.38 -8.04
N PRO A 155 0.49 12.72 -7.17
CA PRO A 155 -0.73 11.93 -7.01
C PRO A 155 -1.49 11.72 -8.32
N ARG A 156 -1.55 12.75 -9.17
CA ARG A 156 -2.21 12.72 -10.48
C ARG A 156 -1.54 11.79 -11.51
N SER A 157 -0.29 11.42 -11.29
CA SER A 157 0.45 10.52 -12.18
C SER A 157 0.17 9.04 -11.87
N ARG A 158 -0.51 8.76 -10.75
CA ARG A 158 -0.85 7.39 -10.33
C ARG A 158 -2.06 6.90 -11.14
N PRO A 159 -2.05 5.66 -11.65
CA PRO A 159 -3.16 5.10 -12.42
C PRO A 159 -4.41 4.85 -11.55
N SER A 160 -5.59 4.82 -12.17
CA SER A 160 -6.80 4.36 -11.48
C SER A 160 -6.77 2.85 -11.24
N PHE A 161 -7.54 2.36 -10.27
CA PHE A 161 -7.69 0.92 -10.03
C PHE A 161 -8.27 0.15 -11.24
N ASP A 162 -9.07 0.80 -12.09
CA ASP A 162 -9.53 0.24 -13.37
C ASP A 162 -8.38 0.00 -14.36
N LEU A 163 -7.40 0.89 -14.40
CA LEU A 163 -6.21 0.68 -15.23
C LEU A 163 -5.29 -0.35 -14.59
N ILE A 164 -5.05 -0.28 -13.28
CA ILE A 164 -4.24 -1.24 -12.53
C ILE A 164 -4.76 -2.65 -12.74
N SER A 165 -6.05 -2.90 -12.52
CA SER A 165 -6.63 -4.24 -12.64
C SER A 165 -6.53 -4.81 -14.07
N ARG A 166 -6.68 -3.98 -15.11
CA ARG A 166 -6.47 -4.39 -16.51
C ARG A 166 -5.02 -4.74 -16.80
N LEU A 167 -4.08 -3.88 -16.41
CA LEU A 167 -2.65 -4.12 -16.60
C LEU A 167 -2.21 -5.38 -15.84
N TRP A 168 -2.69 -5.55 -14.61
CA TRP A 168 -2.38 -6.70 -13.77
C TRP A 168 -2.90 -8.01 -14.37
N ARG A 169 -4.13 -8.05 -14.87
CA ARG A 169 -4.65 -9.21 -15.62
C ARG A 169 -3.76 -9.55 -16.81
N GLY A 170 -3.38 -8.55 -17.59
CA GLY A 170 -2.46 -8.73 -18.72
C GLY A 170 -1.11 -9.31 -18.30
N ALA A 171 -0.55 -8.82 -17.19
CA ALA A 171 0.73 -9.29 -16.66
C ALA A 171 0.68 -10.75 -16.18
N ILE A 172 -0.43 -11.18 -15.55
CA ILE A 172 -0.54 -12.55 -15.03
C ILE A 172 -0.98 -13.57 -16.09
N SER A 173 -1.73 -13.15 -17.12
CA SER A 173 -2.17 -14.04 -18.22
C SER A 173 -1.05 -14.41 -19.18
N GLN A 174 -0.02 -13.58 -19.33
CA GLN A 174 1.13 -13.88 -20.20
C GLN A 174 1.97 -15.08 -19.73
N PHE A 175 1.79 -15.53 -18.48
CA PHE A 175 2.47 -16.69 -17.91
C PHE A 175 1.57 -17.92 -17.76
N ALA A 176 0.29 -17.83 -18.14
CA ALA A 176 -0.57 -19.00 -18.29
C ALA A 176 -0.26 -19.64 -19.66
N THR A 177 0.84 -20.37 -19.77
CA THR A 177 1.11 -21.18 -20.97
C THR A 177 -0.06 -22.16 -21.16
N PRO A 178 -0.71 -22.24 -22.33
CA PRO A 178 -1.52 -23.39 -22.66
C PRO A 178 -0.57 -24.60 -22.70
N SER A 179 -0.86 -25.62 -21.91
CA SER A 179 -0.22 -26.93 -22.02
C SER A 179 -0.58 -27.54 -23.38
N VAL A 180 0.18 -27.19 -24.41
CA VAL A 180 0.10 -27.87 -25.71
C VAL A 180 0.89 -29.16 -25.61
N SER A 181 0.21 -30.20 -25.13
CA SER A 181 0.53 -31.57 -25.55
C SER A 181 0.21 -31.65 -27.04
N ASN A 182 1.22 -31.72 -27.89
CA ASN A 182 1.09 -32.26 -29.25
C ASN A 182 2.44 -32.78 -29.73
N SER A 183 2.58 -34.11 -29.70
CA SER A 183 3.49 -34.85 -30.56
C SER A 183 2.76 -35.29 -31.84
N PRO A 184 3.47 -35.53 -32.95
CA PRO A 184 3.08 -35.03 -34.26
C PRO A 184 2.39 -36.08 -35.12
N LEU A 185 1.48 -35.65 -36.00
CA LEU A 185 1.08 -36.43 -37.16
C LEU A 185 1.28 -35.64 -38.46
N HIS A 186 2.10 -36.27 -39.30
CA HIS A 186 2.42 -36.07 -40.70
C HIS A 186 1.49 -35.20 -41.58
N ARG A 187 2.16 -34.27 -42.28
CA ARG A 187 1.91 -33.58 -43.58
C ARG A 187 0.96 -34.28 -44.59
N PRO A 188 0.39 -33.58 -45.61
CA PRO A 188 1.18 -32.84 -46.62
C PRO A 188 0.68 -31.47 -47.10
N LEU A 189 1.62 -30.78 -47.75
CA LEU A 189 1.58 -29.48 -48.42
C LEU A 189 0.42 -29.27 -49.39
N ARG A 190 -0.15 -28.06 -49.41
CA ARG A 190 -0.71 -27.48 -50.64
C ARG A 190 -0.35 -25.99 -50.78
N ARG A 191 -0.02 -25.66 -52.02
CA ARG A 191 0.61 -24.45 -52.57
C ARG A 191 -0.39 -23.29 -52.75
N GLN A 192 0.18 -22.07 -52.84
CA GLN A 192 -0.30 -20.86 -53.53
C GLN A 192 -1.40 -20.04 -52.81
N THR A 193 -1.41 -18.70 -52.75
CA THR A 193 -0.81 -17.62 -53.59
C THR A 193 -0.51 -16.34 -52.80
N LEU A 194 0.52 -15.60 -53.22
CA LEU A 194 0.85 -14.20 -52.91
C LEU A 194 -0.24 -13.21 -53.38
N ARG A 195 -0.68 -12.30 -52.49
CA ARG A 195 -1.14 -10.91 -52.79
C ARG A 195 -0.89 -10.05 -51.55
N HIS A 196 0.14 -9.21 -51.58
CA HIS A 196 0.17 -7.81 -52.03
C HIS A 196 0.11 -6.87 -50.82
N LEU A 197 1.27 -6.28 -50.53
CA LEU A 197 1.50 -5.23 -49.55
C LEU A 197 0.72 -3.96 -49.95
N SER A 198 0.14 -3.28 -48.96
CA SER A 198 -0.10 -1.85 -49.00
C SER A 198 0.23 -1.26 -47.64
N VAL A 199 1.33 -0.52 -47.63
CA VAL A 199 1.77 0.39 -46.56
C VAL A 199 0.81 1.57 -46.53
N ILE A 200 0.23 1.87 -45.37
CA ILE A 200 -0.26 3.21 -45.05
C ILE A 200 0.16 3.49 -43.60
N SER A 201 1.12 4.41 -43.46
CA SER A 201 1.34 5.14 -42.21
C SER A 201 0.19 6.12 -42.02
N ASN A 202 -0.29 6.25 -40.79
CA ASN A 202 -0.34 7.53 -40.08
C ASN A 202 -0.91 7.30 -38.68
N GLY A 203 -0.16 7.78 -37.69
CA GLY A 203 -0.52 7.72 -36.29
C GLY A 203 -1.67 8.65 -35.93
N SER A 204 -2.28 8.37 -34.79
CA SER A 204 -3.05 9.29 -33.96
C SER A 204 -3.22 8.62 -32.61
N GLY A 205 -2.58 9.16 -31.56
CA GLY A 205 -2.68 8.66 -30.19
C GLY A 205 -4.10 8.83 -29.61
N PRO A 206 -4.42 8.16 -28.49
CA PRO A 206 -5.71 8.32 -27.83
C PRO A 206 -5.83 9.70 -27.15
N PRO A 207 -7.05 10.26 -27.05
CA PRO A 207 -7.28 11.63 -26.59
C PRO A 207 -7.07 11.77 -25.08
N ALA A 208 -6.41 12.86 -24.69
CA ALA A 208 -6.29 13.33 -23.32
C ALA A 208 -7.63 13.85 -22.79
N TYR A 209 -7.85 13.68 -21.50
CA TYR A 209 -9.05 14.13 -20.77
C TYR A 209 -9.07 15.67 -20.66
N GLU A 210 -10.14 16.31 -21.14
CA GLU A 210 -10.41 17.73 -20.92
C GLU A 210 -10.90 17.95 -19.49
N ASP A 211 -10.10 18.63 -18.69
CA ASP A 211 -10.50 19.17 -17.39
C ASP A 211 -11.24 20.50 -17.60
N SER A 212 -12.56 20.45 -17.50
CA SER A 212 -13.41 21.65 -17.53
C SER A 212 -14.10 21.83 -16.19
N ARG A 213 -13.47 22.65 -15.33
CA ARG A 213 -14.10 23.66 -14.43
C ARG A 213 -13.03 24.35 -13.57
N VAL A 214 -12.43 25.42 -14.10
CA VAL A 214 -11.71 26.42 -13.30
C VAL A 214 -12.65 27.60 -13.05
N VAL A 215 -12.95 27.89 -11.79
CA VAL A 215 -13.59 29.14 -11.36
C VAL A 215 -12.48 30.09 -10.89
N PRO A 216 -12.37 31.33 -11.41
CA PRO A 216 -11.27 32.22 -11.06
C PRO A 216 -11.56 32.98 -9.75
N VAL A 217 -10.53 33.13 -8.91
CA VAL A 217 -10.50 34.08 -7.78
C VAL A 217 -9.37 35.09 -8.05
N PRO A 218 -9.60 36.40 -7.87
CA PRO A 218 -8.72 37.44 -8.41
C PRO A 218 -7.44 37.67 -7.59
N ALA A 219 -6.46 38.23 -8.30
CA ALA A 219 -5.09 38.48 -7.89
C ALA A 219 -4.93 39.58 -6.83
N SER A 220 -3.94 39.40 -5.95
CA SER A 220 -3.20 40.48 -5.32
C SER A 220 -1.71 40.12 -5.29
N ALA A 221 -0.91 40.98 -5.94
CA ALA A 221 0.52 40.86 -6.18
C ALA A 221 1.38 41.30 -4.95
N PRO A 222 2.72 41.13 -4.99
CA PRO A 222 3.62 40.96 -3.83
C PRO A 222 4.29 42.30 -3.41
N PRO A 223 5.23 42.32 -2.43
CA PRO A 223 6.65 41.99 -2.67
C PRO A 223 7.26 41.26 -1.43
N SER A 224 8.53 40.85 -1.29
CA SER A 224 9.81 41.32 -1.80
C SER A 224 10.90 40.27 -1.50
N THR A 225 11.80 40.08 -2.47
CA THR A 225 13.25 39.81 -2.38
C THR A 225 13.85 39.39 -1.02
N HIS A 226 14.52 38.23 -1.00
CA HIS A 226 15.91 38.15 -0.54
C HIS A 226 16.65 37.01 -1.26
N SER A 227 17.71 37.40 -1.95
CA SER A 227 18.74 36.56 -2.56
C SER A 227 19.50 35.79 -1.49
N PHE A 228 19.82 34.51 -1.73
CA PHE A 228 20.99 33.90 -1.11
C PHE A 228 21.81 33.10 -2.13
N SER A 229 23.08 33.53 -2.19
CA SER A 229 24.18 32.94 -2.92
C SER A 229 24.89 31.93 -2.03
N SER A 230 25.30 30.83 -2.65
CA SER A 230 26.48 30.01 -2.35
C SER A 230 26.53 29.17 -1.07
N ALA A 231 26.91 27.92 -1.30
CA ALA A 231 27.29 26.90 -0.33
C ALA A 231 28.52 27.31 0.49
N GLU A 232 28.48 27.06 1.80
CA GLU A 232 29.35 26.10 2.52
C GLU A 232 29.25 26.30 4.05
N THR A 233 29.21 25.17 4.76
CA THR A 233 29.60 24.96 6.16
C THR A 233 28.76 25.61 7.27
N ILE A 234 28.03 24.77 8.03
CA ILE A 234 28.01 24.74 9.51
C ILE A 234 27.43 23.37 9.94
N ARG A 235 28.30 22.55 10.54
CA ARG A 235 27.92 21.44 11.44
C ARG A 235 27.47 22.05 12.77
N GLU A 236 26.57 21.34 13.45
CA GLU A 236 26.10 21.56 14.84
C GLU A 236 25.09 22.69 15.09
N ARG A 237 23.79 22.32 15.07
CA ARG A 237 22.79 22.58 16.15
C ARG A 237 21.41 22.09 15.68
N ILE A 238 20.95 20.96 16.23
CA ILE A 238 19.53 20.59 16.19
C ILE A 238 18.98 20.92 17.58
N GLU A 239 18.28 22.05 17.68
CA GLU A 239 17.39 22.35 18.80
C GLU A 239 16.10 21.54 18.65
N PRO A 240 15.56 20.93 19.72
CA PRO A 240 14.28 20.25 19.66
C PRO A 240 13.13 21.26 19.62
N ILE A 241 12.24 21.13 18.63
CA ILE A 241 10.99 21.89 18.59
C ILE A 241 10.09 21.36 19.73
N HIS A 242 10.03 22.13 20.82
CA HIS A 242 8.99 22.04 21.84
C HIS A 242 7.77 22.85 21.39
N GLY A 243 6.60 22.23 21.48
CA GLY A 243 5.33 22.94 21.40
C GLY A 243 4.18 22.01 21.11
N TYR A 244 3.66 21.34 22.13
CA TYR A 244 2.23 21.31 22.47
C TYR A 244 2.12 20.79 23.91
N SER A 245 2.02 21.74 24.85
CA SER A 245 1.85 21.51 26.28
C SER A 245 0.41 21.10 26.58
N TRP A 246 0.26 20.00 27.29
CA TRP A 246 -0.91 19.69 28.10
C TRP A 246 -0.98 20.65 29.30
N TYR A 247 -2.18 21.09 29.70
CA TYR A 247 -2.62 21.24 31.09
C TYR A 247 -4.09 21.70 31.13
N SER A 248 -4.89 20.98 31.91
CA SER A 248 -5.90 21.56 32.82
C SER A 248 -6.26 20.46 33.82
N GLU A 249 -5.61 20.52 34.98
CA GLU A 249 -6.10 19.90 36.22
C GLU A 249 -7.28 20.72 36.76
N SER A 250 -8.24 20.03 37.37
CA SER A 250 -9.02 20.57 38.47
C SER A 250 -9.29 19.47 39.48
N GLU A 251 -8.85 19.72 40.71
CA GLU A 251 -8.94 18.90 41.92
C GLU A 251 -10.39 18.58 42.36
N GLY A 252 -10.53 17.56 43.21
CA GLY A 252 -11.76 17.23 43.94
C GLY A 252 -11.63 16.04 44.90
N GLN A 253 -11.05 16.31 46.07
CA GLN A 253 -11.03 15.64 47.41
C GLN A 253 -11.87 14.38 47.77
N GLU A 254 -11.25 13.59 48.68
CA GLU A 254 -11.80 12.85 49.87
C GLU A 254 -12.62 11.54 49.63
N THR A 255 -12.55 10.43 50.40
CA THR A 255 -12.23 10.11 51.83
C THR A 255 -11.76 8.64 52.05
N MET A 256 -11.19 8.38 53.24
CA MET A 256 -10.75 7.14 53.90
C MET A 256 -11.67 5.88 53.85
N ALA A 257 -11.08 4.67 53.94
CA ALA A 257 -11.48 3.61 54.90
C ALA A 257 -10.53 2.36 54.94
N ALA A 258 -10.00 2.09 56.13
CA ALA A 258 -9.83 0.81 56.87
C ALA A 258 -9.21 -0.48 56.24
N HIS A 259 -8.12 -0.93 56.88
CA HIS A 259 -7.64 -2.33 57.09
C HIS A 259 -8.65 -3.16 57.93
N PRO A 260 -8.63 -4.54 57.99
CA PRO A 260 -7.48 -5.41 58.35
C PRO A 260 -7.36 -6.76 57.59
N ALA A 261 -6.14 -7.29 57.37
CA ALA A 261 -5.45 -8.40 58.05
C ALA A 261 -6.13 -9.79 57.99
N GLU A 262 -5.44 -10.80 57.41
CA GLU A 262 -5.33 -12.17 57.96
C GLU A 262 -4.25 -13.03 57.26
N CYS A 263 -3.74 -14.00 58.01
CA CYS A 263 -2.49 -14.77 57.88
C CYS A 263 -2.56 -16.03 56.98
N PHE A 264 -1.39 -16.38 56.38
CA PHE A 264 -0.70 -17.69 56.15
C PHE A 264 -1.49 -19.04 55.97
N PRO A 265 -0.92 -20.14 55.40
CA PRO A 265 0.52 -20.43 55.16
C PRO A 265 0.91 -21.10 53.82
N SER A 266 2.23 -21.15 53.58
CA SER A 266 2.94 -22.05 52.63
C SER A 266 2.91 -23.51 53.11
N PRO A 267 3.21 -24.52 52.26
CA PRO A 267 4.58 -25.06 52.13
C PRO A 267 4.87 -25.55 50.68
N SER A 268 6.03 -26.01 50.21
CA SER A 268 7.36 -26.36 50.73
C SER A 268 8.24 -26.60 49.50
N SER A 269 9.48 -26.12 49.53
CA SER A 269 10.57 -26.60 48.67
C SER A 269 11.61 -27.28 49.55
N HIS A 270 11.90 -28.55 49.33
CA HIS A 270 13.19 -29.15 49.70
C HIS A 270 13.68 -30.04 48.55
N SER A 271 14.86 -29.69 48.05
CA SER A 271 15.70 -30.48 47.15
C SER A 271 16.67 -31.37 47.97
N PRO A 272 17.71 -32.00 47.40
CA PRO A 272 17.88 -33.46 47.42
C PRO A 272 19.05 -33.92 48.32
N ALA A 273 19.22 -35.23 48.46
CA ALA A 273 20.47 -35.99 48.25
C ALA A 273 20.60 -37.21 49.18
N ILE A 274 21.16 -38.26 48.57
CA ILE A 274 21.71 -39.53 49.09
C ILE A 274 20.68 -40.63 49.38
#